data_AF-A0AAU6ZGS8-F1
#
_entry.id   AF-A0AAU6ZGS8-F1
#
_cell.length_a   1.000
_cell.length_b   1.000
_cell.length_c   1.000
_cell.angle_alpha   90.00
_cell.angle_beta   90.00
_cell.angle_gamma   90.00
#
_symmetry.space_group_name_H-M   'P 1'
#
loop_
_entity.id
_entity.type
_entity.pdbx_description
1 polymer ?
#
loop_
_entity_poly.entity_id
_entity_poly.type
_entity_poly.pdbx_seq_one_letter_code
_entity_poly.pdbx_strand_id
1 'polypeptide(L)'
;MRKIRAIKRTITGIAVDAAYSEAGTSFARKLMASPANAPARRFIKAKGLEGSVRRLASENLPQGTYFAKLTIAKWQVHKGRGFRLLQDGEVVYGNKIEPPARGFPLEYRNIIVTSKDPKRFTLDIDAPYELKIGRGAFTTPQQLKYDHQYGVEQHGDTYYSLRGNTTNPKKLFITFPGFGPSTSRISYAVSYLKAVTDADLKDTLMVCFQDRYLAAGSYMMVDNAGRPLYDRVSEAIEELRTRFGIDPAQMLFFGASKGGSIAIHYAKDFPAAQLLLAVPQMNLPYYFNKPFFRDNLFRNRALHDVQQPEDSLREYFAEGRRIDYFYTNSDELSNHSLIELVQDVPNLTKYRINGVHSDVARAALPAMLGIIRGFLSGLQHREMGADEVRSFPQENGIQVQVRVDSAGSRIARANWFIEGWLGQTRFLQSMSEHSYDFLKFTSEKQQLYPAYDPIQHLSAVVAIEANGTQWSGTLPGPVIPGSTHEVQYSMSAAALSLHAKDPQSYVVLDGDRFARFRYRSYAADIEGDTMEVHFVSDAEIEVSGLTLERGPHKASQVAVVEPLDGWAMADLLALRLVIAAKAEHLLIVIHRSDSPDEAGEIFGAVDWKASSVVAMVDEASALNEVPVHVG
;
A
#
# COMPACT_ATOMS: atom_id res chain seq x y z
N MET A 1 -36.90 -43.32 -6.94
CA MET A 1 -36.39 -41.93 -6.92
C MET A 1 -34.94 -41.76 -6.42
N ARG A 2 -34.48 -42.48 -5.38
CA ARG A 2 -33.08 -42.38 -4.86
C ARG A 2 -31.99 -42.74 -5.89
N LYS A 3 -32.17 -43.81 -6.67
CA LYS A 3 -31.23 -44.24 -7.74
C LYS A 3 -31.10 -43.23 -8.90
N ILE A 4 -32.21 -42.61 -9.33
CA ILE A 4 -32.21 -41.57 -10.37
C ILE A 4 -31.47 -40.30 -9.91
N ARG A 5 -31.60 -39.91 -8.63
CA ARG A 5 -30.82 -38.81 -8.04
C ARG A 5 -29.32 -39.12 -7.96
N ALA A 6 -28.95 -40.37 -7.68
CA ALA A 6 -27.56 -40.80 -7.65
C ALA A 6 -26.91 -40.76 -9.05
N ILE A 7 -27.59 -41.31 -10.06
CA ILE A 7 -27.12 -41.28 -11.46
C ILE A 7 -27.00 -39.84 -11.98
N LYS A 8 -27.99 -38.98 -11.73
CA LYS A 8 -27.90 -37.55 -12.07
C LYS A 8 -26.71 -36.87 -11.39
N ARG A 9 -26.47 -37.14 -10.11
CA ARG A 9 -25.29 -36.60 -9.39
C ARG A 9 -23.97 -37.05 -10.00
N THR A 10 -23.84 -38.33 -10.38
CA THR A 10 -22.62 -38.85 -11.01
C THR A 10 -22.39 -38.23 -12.39
N ILE A 11 -23.42 -38.12 -13.23
CA ILE A 11 -23.33 -37.49 -14.56
C ILE A 11 -22.99 -36.00 -14.43
N THR A 12 -23.64 -35.28 -13.50
CA THR A 12 -23.30 -33.88 -13.21
C THR A 12 -21.86 -33.75 -12.70
N GLY A 13 -21.37 -34.68 -11.89
CA GLY A 13 -19.99 -34.72 -11.41
C GLY A 13 -18.99 -34.84 -12.55
N ILE A 14 -19.16 -35.85 -13.43
CA ILE A 14 -18.29 -36.08 -14.60
C ILE A 14 -18.29 -34.87 -15.54
N ALA A 15 -19.45 -34.27 -15.79
CA ALA A 15 -19.56 -33.08 -16.63
C ALA A 15 -18.83 -31.86 -16.02
N VAL A 16 -18.90 -31.69 -14.70
CA VAL A 16 -18.15 -30.64 -13.98
C VAL A 16 -16.66 -30.93 -14.02
N ASP A 17 -16.25 -32.17 -13.83
CA ASP A 17 -14.84 -32.59 -13.91
C ASP A 17 -14.26 -32.32 -15.30
N ALA A 18 -15.00 -32.66 -16.36
CA ALA A 18 -14.61 -32.37 -17.73
C ALA A 18 -14.55 -30.86 -18.02
N ALA A 19 -15.51 -30.08 -17.52
CA ALA A 19 -15.54 -28.63 -17.73
C ALA A 19 -14.36 -27.90 -17.07
N TYR A 20 -13.91 -28.36 -15.89
CA TYR A 20 -12.74 -27.82 -15.17
C TYR A 20 -11.45 -28.60 -15.46
N SER A 21 -11.42 -29.43 -16.51
CA SER A 21 -10.17 -29.99 -17.02
C SER A 21 -9.33 -28.91 -17.71
N GLU A 22 -8.04 -29.16 -17.90
CA GLU A 22 -7.15 -28.25 -18.64
C GLU A 22 -7.71 -27.87 -20.02
N ALA A 23 -8.26 -28.85 -20.75
CA ALA A 23 -8.89 -28.61 -22.04
C ALA A 23 -10.14 -27.72 -21.94
N GLY A 24 -10.99 -27.94 -20.92
CA GLY A 24 -12.19 -27.16 -20.66
C GLY A 24 -11.87 -25.70 -20.29
N THR A 25 -10.93 -25.51 -19.37
CA THR A 25 -10.44 -24.17 -18.97
C THR A 25 -9.76 -23.47 -20.15
N SER A 26 -8.92 -24.16 -20.92
CA SER A 26 -8.26 -23.60 -22.11
C SER A 26 -9.26 -23.16 -23.17
N PHE A 27 -10.29 -23.97 -23.43
CA PHE A 27 -11.38 -23.59 -24.33
C PHE A 27 -12.13 -22.35 -23.82
N ALA A 28 -12.48 -22.30 -22.53
CA ALA A 28 -13.14 -21.14 -21.93
C ALA A 28 -12.27 -19.87 -22.03
N ARG A 29 -10.95 -19.98 -21.81
CA ARG A 29 -9.99 -18.87 -21.94
C ARG A 29 -9.88 -18.37 -23.39
N LYS A 30 -9.73 -19.25 -24.37
CA LYS A 30 -9.72 -18.89 -25.80
C LYS A 30 -11.01 -18.17 -26.21
N LEU A 31 -12.13 -18.65 -25.69
CA LEU A 31 -13.43 -18.04 -25.93
C LEU A 31 -13.53 -16.65 -25.29
N MET A 32 -12.97 -16.45 -24.10
CA MET A 32 -12.93 -15.15 -23.42
C MET A 32 -11.96 -14.15 -24.09
N ALA A 33 -10.86 -14.63 -24.68
CA ALA A 33 -9.90 -13.82 -25.43
C ALA A 33 -10.39 -13.43 -26.85
N SER A 34 -11.48 -14.06 -27.32
CA SER A 34 -12.05 -13.71 -28.63
C SER A 34 -12.74 -12.33 -28.58
N PRO A 35 -12.75 -11.56 -29.70
CA PRO A 35 -13.41 -10.26 -29.76
C PRO A 35 -14.85 -10.30 -29.19
N ALA A 36 -15.26 -9.26 -28.46
CA ALA A 36 -16.60 -9.19 -27.85
C ALA A 36 -17.75 -9.34 -28.86
N ASN A 37 -17.51 -8.99 -30.12
CA ASN A 37 -18.46 -9.10 -31.22
C ASN A 37 -18.46 -10.48 -31.92
N ALA A 38 -17.60 -11.42 -31.53
CA ALA A 38 -17.54 -12.75 -32.13
C ALA A 38 -18.86 -13.54 -31.93
N PRO A 39 -19.29 -14.38 -32.89
CA PRO A 39 -20.57 -15.10 -32.81
C PRO A 39 -20.74 -15.93 -31.53
N ALA A 40 -19.69 -16.65 -31.10
CA ALA A 40 -19.72 -17.47 -29.89
C ALA A 40 -19.90 -16.63 -28.61
N ARG A 41 -19.21 -15.49 -28.51
CA ARG A 41 -19.36 -14.54 -27.38
C ARG A 41 -20.75 -13.92 -27.35
N ARG A 42 -21.32 -13.54 -28.50
CA ARG A 42 -22.70 -13.06 -28.60
C ARG A 42 -23.72 -14.11 -28.15
N PHE A 43 -23.54 -15.37 -28.55
CA PHE A 43 -24.41 -16.46 -28.14
C PHE A 43 -24.39 -16.70 -26.63
N ILE A 44 -23.20 -16.75 -26.02
CA ILE A 44 -23.03 -16.90 -24.56
C ILE A 44 -23.71 -15.76 -23.80
N LYS A 45 -23.51 -14.52 -24.26
CA LYS A 45 -24.13 -13.34 -23.67
C LYS A 45 -25.65 -13.39 -23.76
N ALA A 46 -26.19 -13.72 -24.93
CA ALA A 46 -27.64 -13.85 -25.15
C ALA A 46 -28.29 -14.94 -24.28
N LYS A 47 -27.53 -15.97 -23.89
CA LYS A 47 -27.97 -17.03 -22.96
C LYS A 47 -27.70 -16.72 -21.48
N GLY A 48 -27.11 -15.58 -21.15
CA GLY A 48 -26.76 -15.22 -19.77
C GLY A 48 -25.67 -16.11 -19.15
N LEU A 49 -24.86 -16.79 -19.99
CA LEU A 49 -23.87 -17.77 -19.54
C LEU A 49 -22.48 -17.16 -19.27
N GLU A 50 -22.31 -15.85 -19.47
CA GLU A 50 -21.02 -15.17 -19.36
C GLU A 50 -20.34 -15.39 -18.00
N GLY A 51 -21.09 -15.29 -16.89
CA GLY A 51 -20.55 -15.55 -15.56
C GLY A 51 -20.05 -16.98 -15.38
N SER A 52 -20.73 -17.97 -15.97
CA SER A 52 -20.32 -19.38 -15.92
C SER A 52 -19.06 -19.63 -16.75
N VAL A 53 -18.96 -19.02 -17.93
CA VAL A 53 -17.77 -19.13 -18.79
C VAL A 53 -16.56 -18.45 -18.14
N ARG A 54 -16.74 -17.26 -17.57
CA ARG A 54 -15.67 -16.57 -16.80
C ARG A 54 -15.22 -17.38 -15.60
N ARG A 55 -16.16 -18.04 -14.90
CA ARG A 55 -15.82 -18.94 -13.80
C ARG A 55 -14.99 -20.14 -14.27
N LEU A 56 -15.30 -20.72 -15.43
CA LEU A 56 -14.49 -21.77 -16.04
C LEU A 56 -13.14 -21.26 -16.55
N ALA A 57 -13.07 -20.00 -16.99
CA ALA A 57 -11.85 -19.36 -17.48
C ALA A 57 -10.93 -18.85 -16.35
N SER A 58 -11.37 -18.90 -15.09
CA SER A 58 -10.56 -18.52 -13.93
C SER A 58 -9.32 -19.40 -13.78
N GLU A 59 -8.43 -19.01 -12.87
CA GLU A 59 -7.18 -19.71 -12.64
C GLU A 59 -7.43 -21.13 -12.09
N ASN A 60 -6.69 -22.10 -12.63
CA ASN A 60 -6.65 -23.43 -12.03
C ASN A 60 -5.93 -23.36 -10.68
N LEU A 61 -6.65 -23.71 -9.61
CA LEU A 61 -6.08 -23.81 -8.27
C LEU A 61 -5.31 -25.14 -8.10
N PRO A 62 -4.35 -25.21 -7.14
CA PRO A 62 -3.69 -26.47 -6.79
C PRO A 62 -4.69 -27.59 -6.46
N GLN A 63 -4.32 -28.83 -6.77
CA GLN A 63 -5.17 -29.98 -6.49
C GLN A 63 -5.57 -30.02 -5.00
N GLY A 64 -6.86 -30.20 -4.73
CA GLY A 64 -7.39 -30.23 -3.37
C GLY A 64 -7.77 -28.85 -2.81
N THR A 65 -7.57 -27.77 -3.56
CA THR A 65 -8.00 -26.42 -3.16
C THR A 65 -9.20 -25.94 -3.96
N TYR A 66 -9.96 -25.01 -3.37
CA TYR A 66 -11.23 -24.52 -3.91
C TYR A 66 -11.42 -23.04 -3.60
N PHE A 67 -12.26 -22.39 -4.40
CA PHE A 67 -12.78 -21.07 -4.07
C PHE A 67 -13.97 -21.20 -3.13
N ALA A 68 -14.00 -20.37 -2.10
CA ALA A 68 -15.12 -20.21 -1.20
C ALA A 68 -15.70 -18.80 -1.28
N LYS A 69 -17.01 -18.73 -1.05
CA LYS A 69 -17.79 -17.51 -0.90
C LYS A 69 -18.56 -17.58 0.40
N LEU A 70 -18.26 -16.65 1.30
CA LEU A 70 -18.86 -16.53 2.62
C LEU A 70 -19.89 -15.41 2.61
N THR A 71 -21.12 -15.71 3.00
CA THR A 71 -22.19 -14.73 3.24
C THR A 71 -22.55 -14.73 4.71
N ILE A 72 -22.44 -13.58 5.39
CA ILE A 72 -22.79 -13.44 6.81
C ILE A 72 -24.15 -12.73 6.93
N ALA A 73 -25.11 -13.38 7.57
CA ALA A 73 -26.41 -12.80 7.88
C ALA A 73 -26.39 -12.07 9.23
N LYS A 74 -27.34 -11.16 9.44
CA LYS A 74 -27.47 -10.36 10.67
C LYS A 74 -26.18 -9.63 11.09
N TRP A 75 -25.32 -9.30 10.13
CA TRP A 75 -24.00 -8.70 10.38
C TRP A 75 -24.05 -7.36 11.13
N GLN A 76 -25.20 -6.67 11.11
CA GLN A 76 -25.37 -5.34 11.71
C GLN A 76 -25.02 -5.31 13.21
N VAL A 77 -25.33 -6.38 13.96
CA VAL A 77 -25.03 -6.47 15.40
C VAL A 77 -23.54 -6.71 15.68
N HIS A 78 -22.78 -7.11 14.66
CA HIS A 78 -21.35 -7.36 14.74
C HIS A 78 -20.52 -6.29 14.00
N LYS A 79 -21.14 -5.18 13.57
CA LYS A 79 -20.45 -4.11 12.84
C LYS A 79 -19.20 -3.65 13.61
N GLY A 80 -18.07 -3.63 12.91
CA GLY A 80 -16.77 -3.25 13.47
C GLY A 80 -16.05 -4.34 14.26
N ARG A 81 -16.66 -5.51 14.48
CA ARG A 81 -15.97 -6.65 15.11
C ARG A 81 -15.15 -7.43 14.07
N GLY A 82 -14.03 -8.01 14.52
CA GLY A 82 -13.31 -9.02 13.75
C GLY A 82 -14.09 -10.32 13.67
N PHE A 83 -13.82 -11.11 12.64
CA PHE A 83 -14.26 -12.50 12.53
C PHE A 83 -13.21 -13.32 11.80
N ARG A 84 -13.24 -14.63 12.03
CA ARG A 84 -12.44 -15.65 11.37
C ARG A 84 -13.34 -16.78 10.91
N LEU A 85 -13.10 -17.20 9.67
CA LEU A 85 -13.56 -18.46 9.10
C LEU A 85 -12.50 -19.50 9.42
N LEU A 86 -12.90 -20.52 10.18
CA LEU A 86 -12.07 -21.63 10.57
C LEU A 86 -12.40 -22.85 9.70
N GLN A 87 -11.39 -23.61 9.28
CA GLN A 87 -11.55 -24.94 8.69
C GLN A 87 -10.89 -25.95 9.63
N ASP A 88 -11.70 -26.82 10.23
CA ASP A 88 -11.24 -27.80 11.24
C ASP A 88 -10.46 -27.16 12.41
N GLY A 89 -10.84 -25.94 12.81
CA GLY A 89 -10.18 -25.17 13.87
C GLY A 89 -9.11 -24.19 13.39
N GLU A 90 -8.61 -24.35 12.16
CA GLU A 90 -7.55 -23.50 11.60
C GLU A 90 -8.10 -22.29 10.84
N VAL A 91 -7.49 -21.12 11.04
CA VAL A 91 -7.90 -19.88 10.35
C VAL A 91 -7.56 -19.96 8.87
N VAL A 92 -8.59 -19.91 8.00
CA VAL A 92 -8.44 -19.86 6.54
C VAL A 92 -8.72 -18.46 5.97
N TYR A 93 -9.46 -17.64 6.71
CA TYR A 93 -9.74 -16.25 6.35
C TYR A 93 -10.24 -15.49 7.57
N GLY A 94 -9.89 -14.23 7.70
CA GLY A 94 -10.50 -13.33 8.67
C GLY A 94 -10.55 -11.91 8.14
N ASN A 95 -11.48 -11.13 8.69
CA ASN A 95 -11.66 -9.73 8.35
C ASN A 95 -12.43 -8.99 9.46
N LYS A 96 -12.54 -7.67 9.37
CA LYS A 96 -13.45 -6.84 10.16
C LYS A 96 -14.80 -6.73 9.44
N ILE A 97 -15.90 -6.81 10.19
CA ILE A 97 -17.24 -6.63 9.63
C ILE A 97 -17.47 -5.17 9.28
N GLU A 98 -17.40 -4.89 7.98
CA GLU A 98 -17.73 -3.59 7.40
C GLU A 98 -19.11 -3.63 6.73
N PRO A 99 -19.89 -2.53 6.77
CA PRO A 99 -21.17 -2.49 6.08
C PRO A 99 -21.01 -2.76 4.57
N PRO A 100 -21.78 -3.70 3.99
CA PRO A 100 -21.84 -3.84 2.55
C PRO A 100 -22.58 -2.65 1.95
N ALA A 101 -22.41 -2.43 0.65
CA ALA A 101 -23.15 -1.39 -0.06
C ALA A 101 -24.68 -1.57 0.11
N ARG A 102 -25.41 -0.46 0.32
CA ARG A 102 -26.85 -0.44 0.68
C ARG A 102 -27.69 -1.44 -0.12
N GLY A 103 -28.45 -2.27 0.60
CA GLY A 103 -29.41 -3.25 0.05
C GLY A 103 -28.83 -4.62 -0.32
N PHE A 104 -27.58 -4.93 0.06
CA PHE A 104 -26.89 -6.17 -0.33
C PHE A 104 -26.42 -6.97 0.89
N PRO A 105 -26.26 -8.30 0.75
CA PRO A 105 -25.72 -9.12 1.83
C PRO A 105 -24.23 -8.81 2.06
N LEU A 106 -23.76 -9.07 3.29
CA LEU A 106 -22.33 -9.04 3.60
C LEU A 106 -21.69 -10.30 3.02
N GLU A 107 -20.88 -10.14 1.98
CA GLU A 107 -20.31 -11.26 1.23
C GLU A 107 -18.83 -11.06 0.96
N TYR A 108 -18.05 -12.11 1.22
CA TYR A 108 -16.64 -12.22 0.89
C TYR A 108 -16.46 -13.34 -0.15
N ARG A 109 -15.60 -13.13 -1.14
CA ARG A 109 -15.45 -14.03 -2.30
C ARG A 109 -14.00 -14.44 -2.47
N ASN A 110 -13.80 -15.53 -3.21
CA ASN A 110 -12.47 -16.01 -3.61
C ASN A 110 -11.53 -16.26 -2.43
N ILE A 111 -12.10 -16.71 -1.31
CA ILE A 111 -11.33 -17.26 -0.20
C ILE A 111 -10.81 -18.63 -0.66
N ILE A 112 -9.51 -18.90 -0.50
CA ILE A 112 -8.93 -20.17 -0.89
C ILE A 112 -9.04 -21.14 0.29
N VAL A 113 -9.63 -22.31 0.06
CA VAL A 113 -9.88 -23.34 1.08
C VAL A 113 -9.47 -24.73 0.60
N THR A 114 -9.20 -25.67 1.51
CA THR A 114 -8.72 -27.02 1.17
C THR A 114 -9.81 -28.10 1.25
N SER A 115 -11.04 -27.72 1.59
CA SER A 115 -12.20 -28.62 1.64
C SER A 115 -13.34 -28.11 0.79
N LYS A 116 -14.02 -29.03 0.09
CA LYS A 116 -15.29 -28.77 -0.61
C LYS A 116 -16.53 -28.98 0.25
N ASP A 117 -16.37 -29.48 1.49
CA ASP A 117 -17.48 -29.74 2.42
C ASP A 117 -17.68 -28.54 3.36
N PRO A 118 -18.77 -27.77 3.22
CA PRO A 118 -19.06 -26.62 4.08
C PRO A 118 -19.18 -26.96 5.57
N LYS A 119 -19.42 -28.23 5.94
CA LYS A 119 -19.57 -28.65 7.35
C LYS A 119 -18.27 -28.63 8.15
N ARG A 120 -17.11 -28.61 7.46
CA ARG A 120 -15.79 -28.49 8.08
C ARG A 120 -15.45 -27.07 8.51
N PHE A 121 -16.34 -26.12 8.23
CA PHE A 121 -16.11 -24.71 8.48
C PHE A 121 -16.97 -24.19 9.63
N THR A 122 -16.43 -23.22 10.37
CA THR A 122 -17.13 -22.47 11.41
C THR A 122 -16.75 -21.00 11.36
N LEU A 123 -17.61 -20.13 11.90
CA LEU A 123 -17.25 -18.75 12.22
C LEU A 123 -16.98 -18.64 13.72
N ASP A 124 -15.97 -17.86 14.10
CA ASP A 124 -15.66 -17.56 15.49
C ASP A 124 -16.56 -16.45 16.11
N ILE A 125 -17.55 -16.00 15.34
CA ILE A 125 -18.60 -15.09 15.79
C ILE A 125 -19.96 -15.80 15.76
N ASP A 126 -20.83 -15.42 16.70
CA ASP A 126 -22.21 -15.91 16.74
C ASP A 126 -23.10 -15.21 15.69
N ALA A 127 -22.82 -15.49 14.42
CA ALA A 127 -23.58 -14.98 13.29
C ALA A 127 -23.98 -16.13 12.35
N PRO A 128 -25.26 -16.22 11.92
CA PRO A 128 -25.66 -17.18 10.90
C PRO A 128 -24.94 -16.86 9.59
N TYR A 129 -24.45 -17.89 8.88
CA TYR A 129 -23.71 -17.69 7.63
C TYR A 129 -24.01 -18.79 6.60
N GLU A 130 -23.73 -18.49 5.33
CA GLU A 130 -23.77 -19.41 4.21
C GLU A 130 -22.37 -19.49 3.56
N LEU A 131 -21.89 -20.71 3.31
CA LEU A 131 -20.63 -20.95 2.61
C LEU A 131 -20.88 -21.70 1.30
N LYS A 132 -20.53 -21.09 0.17
CA LYS A 132 -20.54 -21.74 -1.16
C LYS A 132 -19.12 -22.03 -1.59
N ILE A 133 -18.86 -23.28 -1.96
CA ILE A 133 -17.52 -23.73 -2.37
C ILE A 133 -17.58 -24.26 -3.80
N GLY A 134 -16.58 -23.95 -4.63
CA GLY A 134 -16.47 -24.50 -5.98
C GLY A 134 -15.11 -24.27 -6.63
N ARG A 135 -14.98 -24.75 -7.88
CA ARG A 135 -13.69 -24.84 -8.57
C ARG A 135 -13.24 -23.60 -9.34
N GLY A 136 -14.15 -22.65 -9.58
CA GLY A 136 -13.80 -21.40 -10.24
C GLY A 136 -14.19 -20.19 -9.41
N ALA A 137 -13.49 -19.08 -9.66
CA ALA A 137 -13.64 -17.82 -8.95
C ALA A 137 -15.08 -17.29 -9.02
N PHE A 138 -15.55 -16.72 -7.91
CA PHE A 138 -16.85 -16.08 -7.79
C PHE A 138 -16.79 -14.64 -8.29
N THR A 139 -17.70 -14.31 -9.20
CA THR A 139 -17.93 -12.95 -9.71
C THR A 139 -19.36 -12.49 -9.40
N THR A 140 -19.59 -11.19 -9.31
CA THR A 140 -20.93 -10.62 -9.12
C THR A 140 -21.53 -10.16 -10.44
N PRO A 141 -22.87 -10.11 -10.55
CA PRO A 141 -23.54 -9.43 -11.66
C PRO A 141 -23.12 -7.95 -11.80
N GLN A 142 -22.80 -7.28 -10.69
CA GLN A 142 -22.35 -5.88 -10.69
C GLN A 142 -20.95 -5.72 -11.24
N GLN A 143 -20.03 -6.65 -10.95
CA GLN A 143 -18.72 -6.71 -11.57
C GLN A 143 -18.87 -6.92 -13.08
N LEU A 144 -19.71 -7.87 -13.51
CA LEU A 144 -19.98 -8.08 -14.94
C LEU A 144 -20.57 -6.84 -15.62
N LYS A 145 -21.50 -6.14 -14.95
CA LYS A 145 -22.06 -4.89 -15.46
C LYS A 145 -20.99 -3.79 -15.54
N TYR A 146 -20.11 -3.70 -14.55
CA TYR A 146 -18.99 -2.77 -14.54
C TYR A 146 -18.01 -3.07 -15.68
N ASP A 147 -17.63 -4.34 -15.84
CA ASP A 147 -16.73 -4.80 -16.92
C ASP A 147 -17.29 -4.41 -18.28
N HIS A 148 -18.58 -4.63 -18.49
CA HIS A 148 -19.24 -4.22 -19.72
C HIS A 148 -19.27 -2.70 -19.90
N GLN A 149 -19.53 -1.93 -18.83
CA GLN A 149 -19.59 -0.47 -18.88
C GLN A 149 -18.23 0.15 -19.22
N TYR A 150 -17.14 -0.41 -18.71
CA TYR A 150 -15.78 0.15 -18.85
C TYR A 150 -14.87 -0.65 -19.80
N GLY A 151 -15.41 -1.64 -20.51
CA GLY A 151 -14.66 -2.46 -21.46
C GLY A 151 -13.54 -3.28 -20.82
N VAL A 152 -13.74 -3.80 -19.61
CA VAL A 152 -12.75 -4.66 -18.94
C VAL A 152 -12.80 -6.06 -19.52
N GLU A 153 -11.68 -6.50 -20.06
CA GLU A 153 -11.52 -7.81 -20.67
C GLU A 153 -10.49 -8.65 -19.91
N GLN A 154 -10.52 -9.96 -20.13
CA GLN A 154 -9.55 -10.90 -19.60
C GLN A 154 -8.56 -11.25 -20.72
N HIS A 155 -7.28 -11.01 -20.47
CA HIS A 155 -6.18 -11.33 -21.38
C HIS A 155 -5.24 -12.31 -20.68
N GLY A 156 -5.40 -13.60 -21.00
CA GLY A 156 -4.75 -14.68 -20.26
C GLY A 156 -5.22 -14.70 -18.80
N ASP A 157 -4.27 -14.49 -17.88
CA ASP A 157 -4.55 -14.38 -16.44
C ASP A 157 -4.75 -12.94 -15.98
N THR A 158 -4.57 -11.94 -16.85
CA THR A 158 -4.68 -10.52 -16.49
C THR A 158 -6.04 -9.95 -16.86
N TYR A 159 -6.42 -8.85 -16.19
CA TYR A 159 -7.66 -8.14 -16.45
C TYR A 159 -7.35 -6.67 -16.63
N TYR A 160 -7.73 -6.08 -17.76
CA TYR A 160 -7.56 -4.64 -17.98
C TYR A 160 -8.58 -4.10 -18.98
N SER A 161 -8.72 -2.79 -19.03
CA SER A 161 -9.41 -2.09 -20.11
C SER A 161 -8.48 -1.13 -20.83
N LEU A 162 -8.78 -0.89 -22.10
CA LEU A 162 -8.08 0.07 -22.95
C LEU A 162 -8.97 1.28 -23.20
N ARG A 163 -8.43 2.49 -23.02
CA ARG A 163 -9.11 3.77 -23.28
C ARG A 163 -8.21 4.72 -24.08
N GLY A 164 -8.80 5.74 -24.69
CA GLY A 164 -8.07 6.71 -25.51
C GLY A 164 -7.81 6.21 -26.93
N ASN A 165 -6.62 6.49 -27.44
CA ASN A 165 -6.23 6.11 -28.80
C ASN A 165 -5.72 4.65 -28.85
N THR A 166 -6.57 3.73 -29.28
CA THR A 166 -6.26 2.30 -29.41
C THR A 166 -5.75 1.90 -30.79
N THR A 167 -5.55 2.87 -31.69
CA THR A 167 -5.17 2.62 -33.09
C THR A 167 -3.73 3.02 -33.38
N ASN A 168 -3.35 4.25 -33.00
CA ASN A 168 -2.00 4.79 -33.20
C ASN A 168 -1.61 5.74 -32.06
N PRO A 169 -1.50 5.24 -30.81
CA PRO A 169 -1.04 6.02 -29.67
C PRO A 169 0.45 6.36 -29.78
N LYS A 170 0.84 7.52 -29.24
CA LYS A 170 2.24 7.94 -29.09
C LYS A 170 2.77 7.78 -27.66
N LYS A 171 1.86 7.68 -26.70
CA LYS A 171 2.14 7.57 -25.27
C LYS A 171 1.37 6.41 -24.65
N LEU A 172 1.90 5.84 -23.58
CA LEU A 172 1.24 4.81 -22.80
C LEU A 172 1.01 5.30 -21.36
N PHE A 173 -0.25 5.34 -20.94
CA PHE A 173 -0.62 5.72 -19.57
C PHE A 173 -1.16 4.50 -18.83
N ILE A 174 -0.40 3.97 -17.88
CA ILE A 174 -0.71 2.74 -17.16
C ILE A 174 -1.21 3.09 -15.77
N THR A 175 -2.36 2.52 -15.39
CA THR A 175 -2.92 2.72 -14.06
C THR A 175 -3.32 1.41 -13.41
N PHE A 176 -3.14 1.37 -12.09
CA PHE A 176 -3.51 0.26 -11.23
C PHE A 176 -4.54 0.67 -10.19
N PRO A 177 -5.35 -0.27 -9.71
CA PRO A 177 -6.45 0.06 -8.84
C PRO A 177 -6.01 0.22 -7.38
N GLY A 178 -6.66 1.15 -6.68
CA GLY A 178 -6.56 1.26 -5.23
C GLY A 178 -7.31 0.14 -4.49
N PHE A 179 -7.27 0.19 -3.16
CA PHE A 179 -7.98 -0.77 -2.31
C PHE A 179 -9.50 -0.53 -2.35
N GLY A 180 -10.27 -1.50 -2.84
CA GLY A 180 -11.73 -1.52 -2.64
C GLY A 180 -12.09 -2.19 -1.33
N PRO A 181 -13.24 -1.88 -0.68
CA PRO A 181 -13.71 -2.66 0.46
C PRO A 181 -13.74 -4.15 0.09
N SER A 182 -13.36 -5.05 1.00
CA SER A 182 -13.38 -6.51 0.76
C SER A 182 -14.78 -7.05 0.44
N THR A 183 -15.81 -6.27 0.79
CA THR A 183 -17.23 -6.54 0.55
C THR A 183 -17.77 -5.82 -0.69
N SER A 184 -16.90 -5.15 -1.45
CA SER A 184 -17.28 -4.36 -2.61
C SER A 184 -17.96 -5.23 -3.67
N ARG A 185 -18.89 -4.62 -4.41
CA ARG A 185 -19.58 -5.26 -5.54
C ARG A 185 -18.72 -5.27 -6.79
N ILE A 186 -17.85 -4.28 -6.89
CA ILE A 186 -16.88 -4.10 -7.96
C ILE A 186 -15.54 -4.11 -7.27
N SER A 187 -14.72 -5.08 -7.57
CA SER A 187 -13.49 -5.28 -6.81
C SER A 187 -12.56 -4.06 -6.95
N TYR A 188 -12.69 -3.23 -8.00
CA TYR A 188 -11.84 -2.06 -8.26
C TYR A 188 -12.54 -0.96 -9.07
N ALA A 189 -12.29 0.31 -8.72
CA ALA A 189 -12.72 1.45 -9.53
C ALA A 189 -11.53 2.37 -9.78
N VAL A 190 -11.27 2.70 -11.04
CA VAL A 190 -10.35 3.79 -11.41
C VAL A 190 -11.07 5.12 -11.10
N SER A 191 -11.11 5.51 -9.83
CA SER A 191 -11.90 6.65 -9.35
C SER A 191 -11.28 7.99 -9.72
N TYR A 192 -9.95 8.11 -9.60
CA TYR A 192 -9.22 9.38 -9.78
C TYR A 192 -9.10 9.83 -11.24
N LEU A 193 -9.28 8.92 -12.19
CA LEU A 193 -9.06 9.19 -13.62
C LEU A 193 -10.37 9.37 -14.42
N LYS A 194 -11.51 9.45 -13.73
CA LYS A 194 -12.80 9.81 -14.37
C LYS A 194 -12.75 11.21 -15.00
N ALA A 195 -11.92 12.09 -14.46
CA ALA A 195 -11.72 13.44 -14.98
C ALA A 195 -10.81 13.49 -16.23
N VAL A 196 -10.13 12.38 -16.57
CA VAL A 196 -9.33 12.25 -17.79
C VAL A 196 -10.28 11.81 -18.92
N THR A 197 -10.49 12.72 -19.87
CA THR A 197 -11.43 12.59 -20.97
C THR A 197 -10.79 11.95 -22.20
N ASP A 198 -11.59 11.50 -23.15
CA ASP A 198 -11.06 10.96 -24.41
C ASP A 198 -10.33 12.04 -25.24
N ALA A 199 -10.67 13.32 -25.04
CA ALA A 199 -9.93 14.44 -25.62
C ALA A 199 -8.53 14.59 -25.03
N ASP A 200 -8.38 14.41 -23.70
CA ASP A 200 -7.07 14.37 -23.03
C ASP A 200 -6.22 13.20 -23.59
N LEU A 201 -6.86 12.08 -23.94
CA LEU A 201 -6.23 10.84 -24.39
C LEU A 201 -6.08 10.69 -25.92
N LYS A 202 -6.27 11.77 -26.71
CA LYS A 202 -6.28 11.70 -28.18
C LYS A 202 -5.03 11.04 -28.82
N ASP A 203 -3.87 11.18 -28.18
CA ASP A 203 -2.58 10.63 -28.63
C ASP A 203 -2.04 9.56 -27.66
N THR A 204 -2.84 9.12 -26.69
CA THR A 204 -2.40 8.25 -25.60
C THR A 204 -3.27 7.01 -25.50
N LEU A 205 -2.64 5.85 -25.35
CA LEU A 205 -3.31 4.64 -24.93
C LEU A 205 -3.29 4.58 -23.41
N MET A 206 -4.46 4.54 -22.79
CA MET A 206 -4.58 4.35 -21.35
C MET A 206 -4.94 2.90 -21.06
N VAL A 207 -4.15 2.24 -20.21
CA VAL A 207 -4.33 0.85 -19.78
C VAL A 207 -4.70 0.81 -18.32
N CYS A 208 -5.91 0.32 -18.03
CA CYS A 208 -6.46 0.26 -16.67
C CYS A 208 -6.46 -1.18 -16.16
N PHE A 209 -5.38 -1.60 -15.51
CA PHE A 209 -5.30 -2.93 -14.91
C PHE A 209 -6.28 -3.10 -13.75
N GLN A 210 -6.69 -4.35 -13.54
CA GLN A 210 -7.51 -4.77 -12.42
C GLN A 210 -6.76 -5.90 -11.71
N ASP A 211 -6.53 -5.75 -10.42
CA ASP A 211 -6.29 -6.89 -9.55
C ASP A 211 -7.59 -7.72 -9.53
N ARG A 212 -7.61 -9.04 -9.43
CA ARG A 212 -8.88 -9.81 -9.22
C ARG A 212 -8.67 -11.00 -8.31
N TYR A 213 -7.51 -11.03 -7.67
CA TYR A 213 -6.98 -12.23 -7.07
C TYR A 213 -7.18 -12.17 -5.56
N LEU A 214 -7.53 -13.30 -4.95
CA LEU A 214 -7.89 -13.40 -3.53
C LEU A 214 -9.11 -12.54 -3.18
N ALA A 215 -9.48 -12.54 -1.90
CA ALA A 215 -10.65 -11.81 -1.42
C ALA A 215 -10.47 -10.28 -1.41
N ALA A 216 -9.23 -9.82 -1.20
CA ALA A 216 -8.87 -8.40 -1.04
C ALA A 216 -8.08 -7.83 -2.24
N GLY A 217 -7.82 -8.64 -3.27
CA GLY A 217 -6.78 -8.36 -4.26
C GLY A 217 -5.38 -8.62 -3.71
N SER A 218 -4.50 -9.17 -4.54
CA SER A 218 -3.15 -9.61 -4.17
C SER A 218 -2.05 -8.57 -4.39
N TYR A 219 -2.40 -7.30 -4.64
CA TYR A 219 -1.45 -6.29 -5.13
C TYR A 219 -0.88 -6.68 -6.50
N MET A 220 -1.66 -7.46 -7.27
CA MET A 220 -1.21 -8.05 -8.52
C MET A 220 0.17 -8.73 -8.41
N MET A 221 0.54 -9.21 -7.23
CA MET A 221 1.81 -9.90 -7.00
C MET A 221 1.67 -11.38 -7.29
N VAL A 222 0.53 -11.96 -6.90
CA VAL A 222 0.22 -13.37 -7.10
C VAL A 222 -1.22 -13.59 -7.55
N ASP A 223 -1.48 -14.66 -8.27
CA ASP A 223 -2.84 -15.04 -8.62
C ASP A 223 -3.57 -15.78 -7.48
N ASN A 224 -4.80 -16.23 -7.75
CA ASN A 224 -5.60 -17.00 -6.78
C ASN A 224 -4.94 -18.32 -6.33
N ALA A 225 -4.00 -18.86 -7.10
CA ALA A 225 -3.25 -20.07 -6.79
C ALA A 225 -1.93 -19.77 -6.04
N GLY A 226 -1.62 -18.49 -5.76
CA GLY A 226 -0.37 -18.08 -5.13
C GLY A 226 0.81 -18.01 -6.09
N ARG A 227 0.59 -18.10 -7.41
CA ARG A 227 1.68 -18.04 -8.39
C ARG A 227 2.02 -16.58 -8.73
N PRO A 228 3.31 -16.21 -8.85
CA PRO A 228 3.73 -14.86 -9.21
C PRO A 228 3.09 -14.34 -10.50
N LEU A 229 2.64 -13.09 -10.51
CA LEU A 229 2.00 -12.44 -11.66
C LEU A 229 2.94 -11.57 -12.48
N TYR A 230 4.13 -11.27 -11.96
CA TYR A 230 5.04 -10.29 -12.53
C TYR A 230 5.24 -10.46 -14.04
N ASP A 231 5.79 -11.59 -14.47
CA ASP A 231 6.10 -11.85 -15.88
C ASP A 231 4.87 -11.70 -16.78
N ARG A 232 3.70 -12.16 -16.33
CA ARG A 232 2.45 -12.16 -17.10
C ARG A 232 1.89 -10.75 -17.31
N VAL A 233 2.03 -9.87 -16.32
CA VAL A 233 1.56 -8.48 -16.41
C VAL A 233 2.60 -7.63 -17.13
N SER A 234 3.89 -7.84 -16.87
CA SER A 234 4.98 -7.17 -17.60
C SER A 234 4.94 -7.49 -19.09
N GLU A 235 4.71 -8.76 -19.48
CA GLU A 235 4.53 -9.17 -20.88
C GLU A 235 3.34 -8.45 -21.53
N ALA A 236 2.21 -8.30 -20.82
CA ALA A 236 1.04 -7.59 -21.34
C ALA A 236 1.33 -6.08 -21.56
N ILE A 237 2.10 -5.45 -20.66
CA ILE A 237 2.53 -4.05 -20.82
C ILE A 237 3.48 -3.93 -22.02
N GLU A 238 4.45 -4.84 -22.13
CA GLU A 238 5.47 -4.84 -23.16
C GLU A 238 4.91 -5.16 -24.55
N GLU A 239 3.92 -6.06 -24.65
CA GLU A 239 3.19 -6.34 -25.88
C GLU A 239 2.49 -5.07 -26.39
N LEU A 240 1.80 -4.34 -25.51
CA LEU A 240 1.14 -3.08 -25.88
C LEU A 240 2.16 -2.02 -26.31
N ARG A 241 3.25 -1.86 -25.57
CA ARG A 241 4.32 -0.91 -25.90
C ARG A 241 4.93 -1.22 -27.28
N THR A 242 5.35 -2.46 -27.49
CA THR A 242 6.01 -2.90 -28.72
C THR A 242 5.07 -2.87 -29.92
N ARG A 243 3.81 -3.30 -29.75
CA ARG A 243 2.79 -3.25 -30.81
C ARG A 243 2.61 -1.86 -31.40
N PHE A 244 2.69 -0.82 -30.58
CA PHE A 244 2.50 0.57 -31.00
C PHE A 244 3.81 1.35 -31.15
N GLY A 245 4.97 0.72 -30.93
CA GLY A 245 6.28 1.38 -31.05
C GLY A 245 6.50 2.54 -30.08
N ILE A 246 5.97 2.41 -28.85
CA ILE A 246 6.05 3.48 -27.83
C ILE A 246 7.42 3.43 -27.13
N ASP A 247 8.11 4.57 -27.09
CA ASP A 247 9.35 4.75 -26.33
C ASP A 247 9.06 4.66 -24.81
N PRO A 248 9.86 3.92 -24.02
CA PRO A 248 9.74 3.90 -22.56
C PRO A 248 9.66 5.28 -21.89
N ALA A 249 10.33 6.31 -22.43
CA ALA A 249 10.24 7.69 -21.92
C ALA A 249 8.87 8.35 -22.14
N GLN A 250 8.03 7.77 -23.00
CA GLN A 250 6.64 8.16 -23.26
C GLN A 250 5.65 7.28 -22.49
N MET A 251 6.08 6.68 -21.38
CA MET A 251 5.26 5.90 -20.47
C MET A 251 5.08 6.61 -19.13
N LEU A 252 3.85 6.58 -18.61
CA LEU A 252 3.52 7.05 -17.26
C LEU A 252 2.85 5.91 -16.48
N PHE A 253 3.44 5.55 -15.34
CA PHE A 253 2.86 4.66 -14.35
C PHE A 253 2.19 5.49 -13.26
N PHE A 254 0.91 5.21 -13.01
CA PHE A 254 0.14 5.89 -11.98
C PHE A 254 -0.57 4.92 -11.05
N GLY A 255 -0.50 5.23 -9.76
CA GLY A 255 -1.26 4.51 -8.76
C GLY A 255 -1.37 5.27 -7.45
N ALA A 256 -2.49 5.04 -6.76
CA ALA A 256 -2.74 5.56 -5.43
C ALA A 256 -2.98 4.42 -4.46
N SER A 257 -2.49 4.54 -3.21
CA SER A 257 -2.60 3.50 -2.20
C SER A 257 -2.02 2.19 -2.76
N LYS A 258 -2.81 1.12 -2.73
CA LYS A 258 -2.45 -0.17 -3.32
C LYS A 258 -1.98 -0.07 -4.77
N GLY A 259 -2.64 0.78 -5.57
CA GLY A 259 -2.26 0.98 -6.96
C GLY A 259 -0.86 1.57 -7.10
N GLY A 260 -0.41 2.39 -6.15
CA GLY A 260 0.93 2.98 -6.15
C GLY A 260 2.01 1.92 -5.92
N SER A 261 1.78 0.99 -4.98
CA SER A 261 2.67 -0.16 -4.76
C SER A 261 2.77 -1.06 -5.99
N ILE A 262 1.64 -1.28 -6.69
CA ILE A 262 1.61 -2.03 -7.95
C ILE A 262 2.37 -1.28 -9.05
N ALA A 263 2.18 0.04 -9.16
CA ALA A 263 2.87 0.88 -10.13
C ALA A 263 4.38 0.83 -9.95
N ILE A 264 4.88 0.90 -8.70
CA ILE A 264 6.29 0.71 -8.38
C ILE A 264 6.75 -0.66 -8.89
N HIS A 265 6.08 -1.75 -8.48
CA HIS A 265 6.49 -3.11 -8.84
C HIS A 265 6.65 -3.33 -10.35
N TYR A 266 5.69 -2.85 -11.15
CA TYR A 266 5.69 -3.07 -12.60
C TYR A 266 6.49 -2.04 -13.40
N ALA A 267 6.93 -0.93 -12.79
CA ALA A 267 7.80 0.04 -13.44
C ALA A 267 9.27 -0.42 -13.49
N LYS A 268 9.63 -1.51 -12.80
CA LYS A 268 11.01 -2.01 -12.67
C LYS A 268 11.77 -2.08 -13.99
N ASP A 269 11.17 -2.64 -15.04
CA ASP A 269 11.80 -2.83 -16.35
C ASP A 269 11.74 -1.59 -17.26
N PHE A 270 11.17 -0.48 -16.78
CA PHE A 270 10.96 0.75 -17.54
C PHE A 270 11.63 1.96 -16.86
N PRO A 271 12.97 2.01 -16.74
CA PRO A 271 13.68 3.05 -15.99
C PRO A 271 13.47 4.48 -16.52
N ALA A 272 13.18 4.62 -17.82
CA ALA A 272 12.88 5.92 -18.42
C ALA A 272 11.42 6.39 -18.23
N ALA A 273 10.53 5.51 -17.75
CA ALA A 273 9.13 5.86 -17.53
C ALA A 273 8.98 6.81 -16.34
N GLN A 274 7.93 7.63 -16.39
CA GLN A 274 7.57 8.53 -15.29
C GLN A 274 6.70 7.77 -14.28
N LEU A 275 6.89 8.03 -12.99
CA LEU A 275 6.05 7.52 -11.93
C LEU A 275 5.29 8.67 -11.26
N LEU A 276 3.97 8.54 -11.18
CA LEU A 276 3.11 9.40 -10.37
C LEU A 276 2.47 8.54 -9.26
N LEU A 277 2.95 8.71 -8.04
CA LEU A 277 2.62 7.86 -6.91
C LEU A 277 1.90 8.67 -5.85
N ALA A 278 0.77 8.15 -5.34
CA ALA A 278 0.07 8.78 -4.23
C ALA A 278 -0.10 7.79 -3.08
N VAL A 279 0.52 8.07 -1.93
CA VAL A 279 0.50 7.25 -0.71
C VAL A 279 0.64 5.74 -0.99
N PRO A 280 1.64 5.29 -1.77
CA PRO A 280 1.87 3.86 -1.98
C PRO A 280 2.20 3.19 -0.63
N GLN A 281 1.78 1.94 -0.44
CA GLN A 281 2.26 1.13 0.69
C GLN A 281 3.64 0.60 0.37
N MET A 282 4.65 1.05 1.11
CA MET A 282 6.06 0.76 0.83
C MET A 282 6.49 -0.62 1.35
N ASN A 283 6.04 -1.00 2.55
CA ASN A 283 6.33 -2.31 3.15
C ASN A 283 5.02 -3.09 3.34
N LEU A 284 4.77 -4.10 2.50
CA LEU A 284 3.48 -4.80 2.48
C LEU A 284 3.27 -5.67 3.73
N PRO A 285 4.23 -6.49 4.20
CA PRO A 285 4.10 -7.19 5.48
C PRO A 285 3.75 -6.25 6.63
N TYR A 286 4.45 -5.12 6.75
CA TYR A 286 4.18 -4.12 7.76
C TYR A 286 2.74 -3.58 7.67
N TYR A 287 2.33 -3.17 6.46
CA TYR A 287 0.98 -2.69 6.22
C TYR A 287 -0.11 -3.76 6.46
N PHE A 288 0.18 -5.03 6.15
CA PHE A 288 -0.74 -6.16 6.32
C PHE A 288 -0.85 -6.63 7.78
N ASN A 289 0.01 -6.17 8.69
CA ASN A 289 -0.17 -6.49 10.11
C ASN A 289 -1.45 -5.87 10.72
N LYS A 290 -2.06 -4.89 10.04
CA LYS A 290 -3.36 -4.33 10.44
C LYS A 290 -4.38 -5.45 10.72
N PRO A 291 -5.25 -5.30 11.75
CA PRO A 291 -6.26 -6.30 12.10
C PRO A 291 -7.15 -6.76 10.93
N PHE A 292 -7.39 -5.86 9.96
CA PHE A 292 -8.16 -6.17 8.75
C PHE A 292 -7.46 -7.15 7.81
N PHE A 293 -6.13 -7.15 7.74
CA PHE A 293 -5.32 -7.93 6.79
C PHE A 293 -4.63 -9.14 7.42
N ARG A 294 -4.47 -9.12 8.75
CA ARG A 294 -3.72 -10.11 9.52
C ARG A 294 -4.15 -11.56 9.27
N ASP A 295 -5.45 -11.80 9.20
CA ASP A 295 -6.02 -13.13 8.98
C ASP A 295 -6.34 -13.40 7.49
N ASN A 296 -5.80 -12.61 6.55
CA ASN A 296 -5.92 -12.84 5.11
C ASN A 296 -4.58 -12.65 4.34
N LEU A 297 -4.26 -11.44 3.90
CA LEU A 297 -3.10 -11.13 3.07
C LEU A 297 -1.80 -11.35 3.83
N PHE A 298 -1.75 -11.01 5.12
CA PHE A 298 -0.55 -11.21 5.94
C PHE A 298 -0.15 -12.69 6.04
N ARG A 299 -1.10 -13.62 5.98
CA ARG A 299 -0.81 -15.07 6.04
C ARG A 299 -0.29 -15.63 4.72
N ASN A 300 -0.39 -14.88 3.63
CA ASN A 300 0.04 -15.35 2.33
C ASN A 300 1.57 -15.19 2.19
N ARG A 301 2.32 -16.26 2.47
CA ARG A 301 3.79 -16.27 2.40
C ARG A 301 4.34 -15.74 1.08
N ALA A 302 3.66 -16.00 -0.05
CA ALA A 302 4.11 -15.50 -1.33
C ALA A 302 4.14 -13.96 -1.42
N LEU A 303 3.34 -13.25 -0.62
CA LEU A 303 3.39 -11.78 -0.54
C LEU A 303 4.55 -11.25 0.32
N HIS A 304 5.15 -12.09 1.16
CA HIS A 304 6.36 -11.77 1.95
C HIS A 304 7.65 -12.06 1.19
N ASP A 305 7.59 -12.91 0.17
CA ASP A 305 8.76 -13.37 -0.57
C ASP A 305 8.95 -12.60 -1.90
N VAL A 306 7.95 -11.84 -2.33
CA VAL A 306 8.13 -10.88 -3.44
C VAL A 306 8.96 -9.69 -2.97
N GLN A 307 9.72 -9.11 -3.91
CA GLN A 307 10.44 -7.85 -3.68
C GLN A 307 9.45 -6.77 -3.22
N GLN A 308 9.78 -6.09 -2.11
CA GLN A 308 8.86 -5.11 -1.54
C GLN A 308 8.92 -3.79 -2.33
N PRO A 309 7.82 -3.02 -2.39
CA PRO A 309 7.81 -1.73 -3.07
C PRO A 309 8.89 -0.76 -2.55
N GLU A 310 9.22 -0.83 -1.25
CA GLU A 310 10.31 -0.07 -0.65
C GLU A 310 11.67 -0.35 -1.29
N ASP A 311 12.01 -1.63 -1.45
CA ASP A 311 13.29 -2.05 -2.05
C ASP A 311 13.41 -1.52 -3.48
N SER A 312 12.35 -1.69 -4.27
CA SER A 312 12.31 -1.20 -5.66
C SER A 312 12.41 0.32 -5.73
N LEU A 313 11.72 1.05 -4.84
CA LEU A 313 11.76 2.51 -4.87
C LEU A 313 13.15 3.06 -4.48
N ARG A 314 13.84 2.40 -3.55
CA ARG A 314 15.23 2.73 -3.19
C ARG A 314 16.17 2.56 -4.38
N GLU A 315 16.00 1.50 -5.17
CA GLU A 315 16.71 1.32 -6.45
C GLU A 315 16.39 2.50 -7.40
N TYR A 316 15.12 2.88 -7.53
CA TYR A 316 14.70 3.96 -8.43
C TYR A 316 15.25 5.33 -8.03
N PHE A 317 15.41 5.57 -6.73
CA PHE A 317 16.09 6.75 -6.22
C PHE A 317 17.57 6.77 -6.62
N ALA A 318 18.28 5.64 -6.47
CA ALA A 318 19.68 5.54 -6.88
C ALA A 318 19.85 5.70 -8.40
N GLU A 319 18.88 5.27 -9.19
CA GLU A 319 18.85 5.44 -10.65
C GLU A 319 18.47 6.85 -11.12
N GLY A 320 17.94 7.71 -10.24
CA GLY A 320 17.51 9.06 -10.58
C GLY A 320 16.27 9.12 -11.47
N ARG A 321 15.35 8.15 -11.33
CA ARG A 321 14.10 8.10 -12.12
C ARG A 321 13.22 9.31 -11.84
N ARG A 322 12.38 9.67 -12.83
CA ARG A 322 11.41 10.76 -12.68
C ARG A 322 10.19 10.31 -11.87
N ILE A 323 10.08 10.82 -10.63
CA ILE A 323 9.07 10.41 -9.67
C ILE A 323 8.37 11.63 -9.07
N ASP A 324 7.05 11.70 -9.22
CA ASP A 324 6.17 12.61 -8.51
C ASP A 324 5.45 11.84 -7.39
N TYR A 325 5.82 12.09 -6.12
CA TYR A 325 5.36 11.32 -4.96
C TYR A 325 4.52 12.18 -4.01
N PHE A 326 3.23 11.85 -3.87
CA PHE A 326 2.30 12.48 -2.93
C PHE A 326 2.20 11.68 -1.63
N TYR A 327 2.38 12.33 -0.49
CA TYR A 327 2.40 11.67 0.83
C TYR A 327 1.84 12.58 1.93
N THR A 328 1.61 12.02 3.11
CA THR A 328 1.31 12.74 4.37
C THR A 328 2.20 12.14 5.45
N ASN A 329 2.71 12.93 6.39
CA ASN A 329 3.49 12.36 7.50
C ASN A 329 2.63 11.46 8.41
N SER A 330 1.30 11.68 8.46
CA SER A 330 0.37 10.91 9.30
C SER A 330 -0.03 9.56 8.71
N ASP A 331 0.83 8.94 7.91
CA ASP A 331 0.59 7.67 7.22
C ASP A 331 1.85 6.80 7.26
N GLU A 332 2.41 6.66 8.47
CA GLU A 332 3.59 5.86 8.77
C GLU A 332 3.45 4.42 8.23
N LEU A 333 2.24 3.84 8.32
CA LEU A 333 1.95 2.48 7.84
C LEU A 333 2.18 2.32 6.33
N SER A 334 2.08 3.40 5.56
CA SER A 334 2.34 3.38 4.12
C SER A 334 3.74 3.88 3.80
N ASN A 335 4.21 4.96 4.44
CA ASN A 335 5.48 5.60 4.12
C ASN A 335 6.71 4.86 4.67
N HIS A 336 6.56 4.18 5.80
CA HIS A 336 7.62 3.46 6.50
C HIS A 336 8.86 4.34 6.80
N SER A 337 8.65 5.65 7.06
CA SER A 337 9.68 6.69 7.24
C SER A 337 10.61 6.95 6.04
N LEU A 338 10.37 6.34 4.88
CA LEU A 338 11.28 6.46 3.73
C LEU A 338 11.12 7.82 3.04
N ILE A 339 9.91 8.12 2.58
CA ILE A 339 9.67 9.27 1.70
C ILE A 339 9.86 10.60 2.43
N GLU A 340 9.64 10.65 3.75
CA GLU A 340 9.85 11.85 4.54
C GLU A 340 11.34 12.21 4.59
N LEU A 341 12.19 11.21 4.81
CA LEU A 341 13.61 11.40 5.14
C LEU A 341 14.54 11.36 3.92
N VAL A 342 14.13 10.76 2.80
CA VAL A 342 15.01 10.64 1.62
C VAL A 342 15.40 12.02 1.07
N GLN A 343 16.66 12.23 0.69
CA GLN A 343 17.11 13.52 0.17
C GLN A 343 18.18 13.30 -0.90
N ASP A 344 18.48 14.37 -1.63
CA ASP A 344 19.48 14.39 -2.72
C ASP A 344 19.26 13.34 -3.82
N VAL A 345 17.99 13.12 -4.18
CA VAL A 345 17.58 12.22 -5.26
C VAL A 345 17.21 13.05 -6.48
N PRO A 346 17.94 12.95 -7.60
CA PRO A 346 17.61 13.69 -8.81
C PRO A 346 16.26 13.24 -9.37
N ASN A 347 15.50 14.18 -9.93
CA ASN A 347 14.18 13.96 -10.53
C ASN A 347 13.10 13.41 -9.57
N LEU A 348 13.33 13.42 -8.25
CA LEU A 348 12.30 13.18 -7.25
C LEU A 348 11.63 14.49 -6.86
N THR A 349 10.31 14.56 -7.03
CA THR A 349 9.47 15.63 -6.50
C THR A 349 8.52 15.05 -5.45
N LYS A 350 8.60 15.56 -4.22
CA LYS A 350 7.75 15.15 -3.12
C LYS A 350 6.68 16.20 -2.83
N TYR A 351 5.44 15.76 -2.72
CA TYR A 351 4.28 16.59 -2.42
C TYR A 351 3.72 16.17 -1.06
N ARG A 352 3.99 16.95 0.00
CA ARG A 352 3.42 16.72 1.32
C ARG A 352 2.03 17.35 1.40
N ILE A 353 1.03 16.49 1.54
CA ILE A 353 -0.40 16.80 1.60
C ILE A 353 -0.89 16.41 2.99
N ASN A 354 -1.66 17.26 3.66
CA ASN A 354 -2.16 16.92 4.98
C ASN A 354 -3.48 16.16 4.91
N GLY A 355 -3.75 15.43 5.98
CA GLY A 355 -4.85 14.50 6.10
C GLY A 355 -4.33 13.09 6.37
N VAL A 356 -5.26 12.16 6.52
CA VAL A 356 -4.94 10.73 6.64
C VAL A 356 -4.78 10.10 5.25
N HIS A 357 -4.29 8.87 5.18
CA HIS A 357 -4.08 8.08 3.95
C HIS A 357 -5.15 8.31 2.86
N SER A 358 -6.44 8.17 3.19
CA SER A 358 -7.54 8.26 2.22
C SER A 358 -7.80 9.67 1.68
N ASP A 359 -7.33 10.70 2.38
CA ASP A 359 -7.59 12.09 2.06
C ASP A 359 -6.57 12.66 1.08
N VAL A 360 -5.32 12.15 1.09
CA VAL A 360 -4.22 12.67 0.27
C VAL A 360 -4.59 12.70 -1.22
N ALA A 361 -5.01 11.57 -1.78
CA ALA A 361 -5.37 11.49 -3.20
C ALA A 361 -6.57 12.36 -3.57
N ARG A 362 -7.50 12.63 -2.63
CA ARG A 362 -8.63 13.54 -2.87
C ARG A 362 -8.19 15.00 -2.83
N ALA A 363 -7.39 15.37 -1.83
CA ALA A 363 -6.89 16.73 -1.64
C ALA A 363 -5.91 17.14 -2.74
N ALA A 364 -5.07 16.21 -3.21
CA ALA A 364 -4.08 16.44 -4.27
C ALA A 364 -4.60 16.21 -5.69
N LEU A 365 -5.90 15.93 -5.86
CA LEU A 365 -6.47 15.59 -7.17
C LEU A 365 -6.19 16.66 -8.24
N PRO A 366 -6.32 17.98 -7.98
CA PRO A 366 -5.94 18.99 -8.95
C PRO A 366 -4.47 18.89 -9.40
N ALA A 367 -3.51 18.76 -8.48
CA ALA A 367 -2.10 18.62 -8.81
C ALA A 367 -1.82 17.35 -9.62
N MET A 368 -2.36 16.20 -9.20
CA MET A 368 -2.19 14.93 -9.92
C MET A 368 -2.78 15.01 -11.34
N LEU A 369 -3.97 15.60 -11.51
CA LEU A 369 -4.54 15.81 -12.84
C LEU A 369 -3.71 16.79 -13.68
N GLY A 370 -3.14 17.82 -13.06
CA GLY A 370 -2.21 18.74 -13.70
C GLY A 370 -0.97 18.01 -14.23
N ILE A 371 -0.34 17.17 -13.41
CA ILE A 371 0.83 16.37 -13.80
C ILE A 371 0.47 15.40 -14.93
N ILE A 372 -0.65 14.67 -14.79
CA ILE A 372 -1.14 13.75 -15.84
C ILE A 372 -1.37 14.51 -17.14
N ARG A 373 -2.08 15.64 -17.13
CA ARG A 373 -2.33 16.43 -18.34
C ARG A 373 -1.05 17.03 -18.91
N GLY A 374 -0.12 17.48 -18.06
CA GLY A 374 1.22 17.89 -18.48
C GLY A 374 1.98 16.78 -19.20
N PHE A 375 1.88 15.53 -18.72
CA PHE A 375 2.39 14.37 -19.44
C PHE A 375 1.67 14.14 -20.77
N LEU A 376 0.33 14.22 -20.81
CA LEU A 376 -0.47 13.91 -21.99
C LEU A 376 -0.29 14.94 -23.12
N SER A 377 -0.38 16.23 -22.82
CA SER A 377 -0.42 17.32 -23.82
C SER A 377 0.76 18.30 -23.75
N GLY A 378 1.63 18.19 -22.75
CA GLY A 378 2.74 19.10 -22.49
C GLY A 378 2.47 20.05 -21.32
N LEU A 379 3.47 20.22 -20.46
CA LEU A 379 3.38 21.08 -19.27
C LEU A 379 3.44 22.56 -19.68
N GLN A 380 2.51 23.37 -19.19
CA GLN A 380 2.52 24.81 -19.37
C GLN A 380 3.06 25.49 -18.12
N HIS A 381 4.24 26.10 -18.22
CA HIS A 381 4.80 26.92 -17.15
C HIS A 381 4.38 28.38 -17.30
N ARG A 382 3.97 28.98 -16.19
CA ARG A 382 3.64 30.40 -16.09
C ARG A 382 4.26 30.98 -14.82
N GLU A 383 4.46 32.29 -14.83
CA GLU A 383 5.02 33.02 -13.70
C GLU A 383 3.92 33.79 -12.97
N MET A 384 4.08 33.92 -11.66
CA MET A 384 3.31 34.81 -10.79
C MET A 384 4.26 35.52 -9.82
N GLY A 385 3.94 36.74 -9.39
CA GLY A 385 4.68 37.42 -8.34
C GLY A 385 4.36 36.87 -6.94
N ALA A 386 5.37 36.80 -6.08
CA ALA A 386 5.20 36.65 -4.64
C ALA A 386 5.69 37.95 -3.95
N ASP A 387 4.74 38.79 -3.55
CA ASP A 387 5.01 40.15 -3.05
C ASP A 387 5.62 40.14 -1.64
N GLU A 388 5.23 39.16 -0.82
CA GLU A 388 5.63 39.10 0.59
C GLU A 388 5.65 37.65 1.10
N VAL A 389 6.61 37.34 1.99
CA VAL A 389 6.63 36.10 2.78
C VAL A 389 6.80 36.44 4.27
N ARG A 390 6.05 35.75 5.12
CA ARG A 390 6.15 35.85 6.59
C ARG A 390 6.22 34.46 7.19
N SER A 391 7.02 34.31 8.25
CA SER A 391 7.06 33.11 9.08
C SER A 391 6.53 33.39 10.48
N PHE A 392 5.85 32.38 11.05
CA PHE A 392 5.31 32.41 12.41
C PHE A 392 5.84 31.18 13.16
N PRO A 393 6.78 31.36 14.09
CA PRO A 393 7.28 30.25 14.87
C PRO A 393 6.22 29.71 15.81
N GLN A 394 6.22 28.39 15.96
CA GLN A 394 5.41 27.61 16.88
C GLN A 394 6.35 26.79 17.76
N GLU A 395 5.81 26.10 18.77
CA GLU A 395 6.62 25.32 19.74
C GLU A 395 7.60 24.36 19.05
N ASN A 396 7.12 23.58 18.07
CA ASN A 396 7.91 22.55 17.37
C ASN A 396 8.00 22.75 15.85
N GLY A 397 7.49 23.86 15.33
CA GLY A 397 7.35 24.05 13.89
C GLY A 397 7.22 25.51 13.48
N ILE A 398 7.03 25.72 12.18
CA ILE A 398 6.90 27.05 11.58
C ILE A 398 5.69 27.03 10.65
N GLN A 399 4.89 28.09 10.74
CA GLN A 399 3.91 28.42 9.71
C GLN A 399 4.46 29.48 8.77
N VAL A 400 4.20 29.35 7.48
CA VAL A 400 4.59 30.31 6.46
C VAL A 400 3.35 30.86 5.78
N GLN A 401 3.37 32.15 5.52
CA GLN A 401 2.35 32.87 4.78
C GLN A 401 3.03 33.59 3.61
N VAL A 402 2.45 33.46 2.42
CA VAL A 402 2.90 34.09 1.18
C VAL A 402 1.76 34.93 0.60
N ARG A 403 2.08 36.17 0.24
CA ARG A 403 1.21 37.04 -0.55
C ARG A 403 1.60 36.94 -2.02
N VAL A 404 0.65 36.59 -2.88
CA VAL A 404 0.82 36.56 -4.32
C VAL A 404 0.25 37.80 -4.98
N ASP A 405 0.74 38.11 -6.17
CA ASP A 405 0.29 39.25 -6.97
C ASP A 405 -1.14 39.08 -7.53
N SER A 406 -1.57 40.03 -8.37
CA SER A 406 -2.90 39.99 -8.99
C SER A 406 -3.12 38.86 -10.00
N ALA A 407 -2.06 38.28 -10.56
CA ALA A 407 -2.16 37.14 -11.46
C ALA A 407 -2.35 35.87 -10.62
N GLY A 408 -1.54 35.70 -9.58
CA GLY A 408 -1.63 34.61 -8.61
C GLY A 408 -2.98 34.57 -7.91
N SER A 409 -3.55 35.73 -7.53
CA SER A 409 -4.85 35.79 -6.85
C SER A 409 -6.04 35.34 -7.69
N ARG A 410 -5.89 35.25 -9.02
CA ARG A 410 -6.93 34.78 -9.94
C ARG A 410 -6.86 33.28 -10.21
N ILE A 411 -5.79 32.61 -9.77
CA ILE A 411 -5.64 31.17 -9.91
C ILE A 411 -6.62 30.52 -8.93
N ALA A 412 -7.60 29.79 -9.47
CA ALA A 412 -8.62 29.11 -8.70
C ALA A 412 -8.55 27.60 -8.91
N ARG A 413 -8.99 26.82 -7.92
CA ARG A 413 -9.05 25.33 -8.00
C ARG A 413 -7.70 24.68 -8.31
N ALA A 414 -6.61 25.29 -7.85
CA ALA A 414 -5.27 24.74 -7.89
C ALA A 414 -4.92 24.12 -6.53
N ASN A 415 -3.94 23.22 -6.51
CA ASN A 415 -3.21 22.95 -5.29
C ASN A 415 -2.06 23.94 -5.18
N TRP A 416 -1.98 24.62 -4.04
CA TRP A 416 -0.92 25.56 -3.71
C TRP A 416 0.14 24.90 -2.83
N PHE A 417 1.40 25.26 -3.06
CA PHE A 417 2.54 24.71 -2.37
C PHE A 417 3.57 25.80 -2.08
N ILE A 418 4.25 25.66 -0.94
CA ILE A 418 5.55 26.29 -0.73
C ILE A 418 6.62 25.27 -1.11
N GLU A 419 7.58 25.70 -1.93
CA GLU A 419 8.60 24.87 -2.54
C GLU A 419 9.96 25.12 -1.90
N GLY A 420 10.72 24.04 -1.70
CA GLY A 420 12.14 24.08 -1.41
C GLY A 420 12.89 22.86 -1.93
N TRP A 421 14.15 22.74 -1.52
CA TRP A 421 15.08 21.73 -2.02
C TRP A 421 15.83 21.02 -0.89
N LEU A 422 15.91 19.69 -0.98
CA LEU A 422 16.69 18.81 -0.10
C LEU A 422 17.79 18.17 -0.96
N GLY A 423 18.91 18.88 -1.16
CA GLY A 423 19.87 18.55 -2.22
C GLY A 423 19.21 18.66 -3.60
N GLN A 424 19.32 17.62 -4.42
CA GLN A 424 18.64 17.52 -5.72
C GLN A 424 17.14 17.14 -5.65
N THR A 425 16.62 16.80 -4.48
CA THR A 425 15.20 16.46 -4.30
C THR A 425 14.35 17.72 -4.18
N ARG A 426 13.29 17.83 -5.00
CA ARG A 426 12.31 18.91 -4.92
C ARG A 426 11.26 18.59 -3.86
N PHE A 427 11.00 19.54 -2.96
CA PHE A 427 10.03 19.40 -1.87
C PHE A 427 8.91 20.44 -2.01
N LEU A 428 7.65 20.01 -1.93
CA LEU A 428 6.47 20.86 -1.97
C LEU A 428 5.56 20.58 -0.78
N GLN A 429 5.46 21.55 0.14
CA GLN A 429 4.50 21.52 1.24
C GLN A 429 3.18 22.16 0.82
N SER A 430 2.06 21.44 0.96
CA SER A 430 0.74 21.99 0.66
C SER A 430 0.41 23.23 1.50
N MET A 431 -0.20 24.22 0.86
CA MET A 431 -0.70 25.45 1.49
C MET A 431 -2.22 25.51 1.41
N SER A 432 -2.82 26.11 2.42
CA SER A 432 -4.22 26.51 2.46
C SER A 432 -4.43 27.87 1.82
N GLU A 433 -5.63 28.06 1.29
CA GLU A 433 -6.10 29.35 0.79
C GLU A 433 -6.80 30.13 1.92
N HIS A 434 -6.53 31.42 2.01
CA HIS A 434 -7.23 32.32 2.93
C HIS A 434 -8.54 32.80 2.28
N SER A 435 -9.43 33.43 3.06
CA SER A 435 -10.55 34.22 2.52
C SER A 435 -10.11 35.42 1.67
N TYR A 436 -8.82 35.76 1.68
CA TYR A 436 -8.21 36.74 0.80
C TYR A 436 -7.46 35.98 -0.29
N ASP A 437 -7.93 36.07 -1.54
CA ASP A 437 -7.41 35.23 -2.64
C ASP A 437 -5.92 35.45 -2.94
N PHE A 438 -5.37 36.61 -2.59
CA PHE A 438 -3.94 36.91 -2.71
C PHE A 438 -3.08 36.26 -1.61
N LEU A 439 -3.66 35.57 -0.63
CA LEU A 439 -2.94 35.04 0.51
C LEU A 439 -2.98 33.50 0.54
N LYS A 440 -1.81 32.90 0.71
CA LYS A 440 -1.59 31.45 0.85
C LYS A 440 -0.79 31.20 2.11
N PHE A 441 -1.13 30.16 2.86
CA PHE A 441 -0.45 29.91 4.14
C PHE A 441 -0.42 28.43 4.50
N THR A 442 0.52 28.02 5.34
CA THR A 442 0.48 26.71 5.99
C THR A 442 -0.31 26.81 7.30
N SER A 443 -1.44 26.13 7.39
CA SER A 443 -2.21 25.95 8.63
C SER A 443 -1.46 25.15 9.71
N GLU A 444 -2.07 24.96 10.88
CA GLU A 444 -1.52 24.15 11.98
C GLU A 444 -1.18 22.71 11.55
N LYS A 445 -1.97 22.14 10.64
CA LYS A 445 -1.73 20.78 10.11
C LYS A 445 -0.75 20.73 8.94
N GLN A 446 -0.23 21.89 8.53
CA GLN A 446 0.70 22.10 7.40
C GLN A 446 2.04 22.65 7.85
N GLN A 447 2.28 22.69 9.17
CA GLN A 447 3.49 23.24 9.73
C GLN A 447 4.72 22.56 9.13
N LEU A 448 5.77 23.35 8.98
CA LEU A 448 7.08 22.86 8.60
C LEU A 448 7.89 22.64 9.88
N TYR A 449 8.65 21.56 9.92
CA TYR A 449 9.43 21.13 11.06
C TYR A 449 10.92 21.31 10.77
N PRO A 450 11.61 22.25 11.44
CA PRO A 450 13.03 22.51 11.20
C PRO A 450 13.95 21.28 11.32
N ALA A 451 13.52 20.25 12.07
CA ALA A 451 14.28 19.02 12.26
C ALA A 451 14.49 18.21 10.97
N TYR A 452 13.61 18.32 9.97
CA TYR A 452 13.69 17.53 8.73
C TYR A 452 13.17 18.23 7.47
N ASP A 453 12.54 19.41 7.59
CA ASP A 453 12.08 20.19 6.45
C ASP A 453 13.14 21.22 6.00
N PRO A 454 13.23 21.52 4.69
CA PRO A 454 14.26 22.39 4.13
C PRO A 454 13.95 23.89 4.33
N ILE A 455 13.72 24.35 5.56
CA ILE A 455 13.26 25.73 5.86
C ILE A 455 14.13 26.79 5.16
N GLN A 456 15.45 26.64 5.26
CA GLN A 456 16.42 27.59 4.70
C GLN A 456 16.53 27.51 3.17
N HIS A 457 16.03 26.44 2.56
CA HIS A 457 16.05 26.20 1.11
C HIS A 457 14.66 26.34 0.47
N LEU A 458 13.68 26.88 1.21
CA LEU A 458 12.41 27.32 0.63
C LEU A 458 12.67 28.51 -0.30
N SER A 459 12.17 28.42 -1.53
CA SER A 459 12.59 29.32 -2.62
C SER A 459 11.44 29.84 -3.48
N ALA A 460 10.30 29.15 -3.53
CA ALA A 460 9.17 29.57 -4.34
C ALA A 460 7.81 29.22 -3.72
N VAL A 461 6.77 29.87 -4.22
CA VAL A 461 5.38 29.42 -4.12
C VAL A 461 4.96 28.86 -5.49
N VAL A 462 4.27 27.73 -5.49
CA VAL A 462 3.87 27.00 -6.70
C VAL A 462 2.36 26.72 -6.65
N ALA A 463 1.68 26.91 -7.77
CA ALA A 463 0.30 26.48 -7.94
C ALA A 463 0.19 25.50 -9.12
N ILE A 464 -0.46 24.36 -8.90
CA ILE A 464 -0.71 23.37 -9.96
C ILE A 464 -2.21 23.27 -10.21
N GLU A 465 -2.62 23.66 -11.41
CA GLU A 465 -4.01 23.56 -11.86
C GLU A 465 -4.28 22.19 -12.48
N ALA A 466 -5.52 21.71 -12.32
CA ALA A 466 -5.94 20.45 -12.90
C ALA A 466 -5.81 20.38 -14.43
N ASN A 467 -5.71 21.50 -15.14
CA ASN A 467 -5.62 21.58 -16.60
C ASN A 467 -4.20 21.33 -17.16
N GLY A 468 -3.18 21.18 -16.31
CA GLY A 468 -1.78 21.02 -16.72
C GLY A 468 -0.97 22.31 -16.74
N THR A 469 -1.49 23.39 -16.17
CA THR A 469 -0.74 24.64 -15.95
C THR A 469 -0.08 24.63 -14.58
N GLN A 470 1.21 24.93 -14.55
CA GLN A 470 1.97 25.16 -13.33
C GLN A 470 2.41 26.62 -13.27
N TRP A 471 2.10 27.27 -12.16
CA TRP A 471 2.53 28.63 -11.85
C TRP A 471 3.63 28.59 -10.80
N SER A 472 4.63 29.44 -10.93
CA SER A 472 5.70 29.60 -9.93
C SER A 472 5.98 31.08 -9.69
N GLY A 473 6.25 31.43 -8.43
CA GLY A 473 6.74 32.74 -8.02
C GLY A 473 7.85 32.60 -6.99
N THR A 474 9.01 33.20 -7.25
CA THR A 474 10.15 33.22 -6.33
C THR A 474 9.80 33.97 -5.06
N LEU A 475 10.15 33.44 -3.89
CA LEU A 475 9.93 34.12 -2.61
C LEU A 475 10.80 35.39 -2.54
N PRO A 476 10.26 36.52 -2.04
CA PRO A 476 10.98 37.80 -2.02
C PRO A 476 12.08 37.86 -0.94
N GLY A 477 12.15 36.88 -0.05
CA GLY A 477 13.14 36.75 1.00
C GLY A 477 13.13 35.34 1.63
N PRO A 478 14.10 35.03 2.50
CA PRO A 478 14.17 33.74 3.16
C PRO A 478 13.05 33.57 4.19
N VAL A 479 12.65 32.31 4.41
CA VAL A 479 11.79 31.95 5.54
C VAL A 479 12.65 31.88 6.80
N ILE A 480 12.33 32.70 7.80
CA ILE A 480 13.11 32.78 9.04
C ILE A 480 12.61 31.70 10.01
N PRO A 481 13.42 30.68 10.35
CA PRO A 481 13.12 29.82 11.48
C PRO A 481 13.17 30.68 12.74
N GLY A 482 12.11 30.67 13.55
CA GLY A 482 12.14 31.39 14.82
C GLY A 482 13.24 30.87 15.75
N SER A 483 13.41 31.51 16.90
CA SER A 483 14.48 31.25 17.87
C SER A 483 14.31 29.95 18.67
N THR A 484 14.01 28.83 18.01
CA THR A 484 14.04 27.49 18.60
C THR A 484 15.12 26.67 17.89
N HIS A 485 15.93 25.99 18.71
CA HIS A 485 17.20 25.35 18.36
C HIS A 485 17.24 24.73 16.95
N GLU A 486 18.19 25.18 16.13
CA GLU A 486 18.67 24.37 15.00
C GLU A 486 19.21 23.07 15.58
N VAL A 487 18.39 22.02 15.60
CA VAL A 487 18.91 20.70 15.91
C VAL A 487 19.26 20.02 14.60
N GLN A 488 20.55 20.09 14.25
CA GLN A 488 21.12 19.35 13.13
C GLN A 488 21.25 17.88 13.53
N TYR A 489 20.14 17.15 13.47
CA TYR A 489 20.18 15.70 13.55
C TYR A 489 20.55 15.13 12.18
N SER A 490 21.48 14.16 12.15
CA SER A 490 21.68 13.34 10.96
C SER A 490 20.52 12.36 10.83
N MET A 491 19.49 12.74 10.06
CA MET A 491 18.34 11.89 9.78
C MET A 491 18.69 10.90 8.68
N SER A 492 18.67 9.60 8.99
CA SER A 492 18.95 8.55 8.02
C SER A 492 17.67 8.00 7.43
N ALA A 493 17.60 7.94 6.10
CA ALA A 493 16.57 7.21 5.38
C ALA A 493 16.97 5.74 5.12
N ALA A 494 18.03 5.23 5.76
CA ALA A 494 18.54 3.87 5.55
C ALA A 494 17.47 2.80 5.84
N ALA A 495 17.57 1.67 5.15
CA ALA A 495 16.72 0.52 5.42
C ALA A 495 17.09 -0.11 6.77
N LEU A 496 16.08 -0.64 7.47
CA LEU A 496 16.29 -1.49 8.65
C LEU A 496 17.00 -2.78 8.20
N SER A 497 18.11 -3.13 8.86
CA SER A 497 18.90 -4.32 8.57
C SER A 497 18.90 -5.26 9.75
N LEU A 498 18.73 -6.56 9.51
CA LEU A 498 18.87 -7.58 10.56
C LEU A 498 20.29 -8.15 10.68
N HIS A 499 21.24 -7.51 10.00
CA HIS A 499 22.64 -7.91 9.99
C HIS A 499 23.58 -6.74 10.31
N ALA A 500 23.07 -5.69 10.98
CA ALA A 500 23.85 -4.56 11.46
C ALA A 500 24.76 -5.00 12.62
N LYS A 501 25.98 -5.46 12.35
CA LYS A 501 26.93 -5.91 13.40
C LYS A 501 27.43 -4.74 14.26
N ASP A 502 27.66 -3.60 13.61
CA ASP A 502 28.05 -2.34 14.24
C ASP A 502 26.80 -1.48 14.49
N PRO A 503 26.78 -0.64 15.54
CA PRO A 503 25.66 0.26 15.81
C PRO A 503 25.32 1.17 14.62
N GLN A 504 24.06 1.14 14.18
CA GLN A 504 23.50 1.97 13.11
C GLN A 504 22.40 2.88 13.63
N SER A 505 22.31 4.08 13.07
CA SER A 505 21.20 4.99 13.36
C SER A 505 19.97 4.64 12.53
N TYR A 506 18.80 4.63 13.18
CA TYR A 506 17.51 4.45 12.54
C TYR A 506 16.52 5.47 13.06
N VAL A 507 15.59 5.90 12.20
CA VAL A 507 14.61 6.93 12.53
C VAL A 507 13.21 6.47 12.18
N VAL A 508 12.30 6.64 13.13
CA VAL A 508 10.86 6.47 12.91
C VAL A 508 10.21 7.85 12.89
N LEU A 509 9.33 8.09 11.91
CA LEU A 509 8.55 9.31 11.79
C LEU A 509 7.07 8.94 11.62
N ASP A 510 6.21 9.54 12.43
CA ASP A 510 4.75 9.45 12.33
C ASP A 510 4.12 10.80 12.69
N GLY A 511 3.50 11.44 11.69
CA GLY A 511 2.91 12.76 11.81
C GLY A 511 3.94 13.85 12.11
N ASP A 512 3.79 14.48 13.26
CA ASP A 512 4.68 15.51 13.79
C ASP A 512 5.73 14.97 14.77
N ARG A 513 5.70 13.65 15.03
CA ARG A 513 6.62 12.97 15.94
C ARG A 513 7.70 12.26 15.14
N PHE A 514 8.93 12.31 15.65
CA PHE A 514 10.00 11.42 15.21
C PHE A 514 10.81 10.95 16.43
N ALA A 515 11.50 9.83 16.29
CA ALA A 515 12.35 9.24 17.31
C ALA A 515 13.55 8.56 16.65
N ARG A 516 14.72 8.76 17.25
CA ARG A 516 15.97 8.18 16.79
C ARG A 516 16.36 7.01 17.68
N PHE A 517 16.91 6.01 17.04
CA PHE A 517 17.41 4.80 17.67
C PHE A 517 18.82 4.52 17.17
N ARG A 518 19.66 3.99 18.04
CA ARG A 518 20.91 3.35 17.65
C ARG A 518 20.76 1.86 17.87
N TYR A 519 21.04 1.03 16.87
CA TYR A 519 20.80 -0.40 16.99
C TYR A 519 21.85 -1.25 16.30
N ARG A 520 22.00 -2.48 16.78
CA ARG A 520 22.71 -3.56 16.10
C ARG A 520 21.87 -4.82 16.14
N SER A 521 22.10 -5.73 15.22
CA SER A 521 21.31 -6.94 15.07
C SER A 521 22.12 -8.09 14.50
N TYR A 522 21.85 -9.30 14.94
CA TYR A 522 22.52 -10.51 14.47
C TYR A 522 21.59 -11.73 14.52
N ALA A 523 21.88 -12.71 13.65
CA ALA A 523 21.21 -14.00 13.66
C ALA A 523 21.66 -14.83 14.87
N ALA A 524 20.71 -15.52 15.50
CA ALA A 524 20.96 -16.43 16.62
C ALA A 524 20.85 -17.90 16.20
N ASP A 525 19.62 -18.44 16.05
CA ASP A 525 19.36 -19.80 15.55
C ASP A 525 18.54 -19.75 14.25
N ILE A 526 18.98 -20.43 13.19
CA ILE A 526 18.27 -20.48 11.90
C ILE A 526 16.90 -21.17 12.00
N GLU A 527 16.73 -22.06 12.99
CA GLU A 527 15.47 -22.75 13.26
C GLU A 527 14.59 -22.00 14.27
N GLY A 528 15.07 -20.86 14.80
CA GLY A 528 14.30 -20.03 15.70
C GLY A 528 13.07 -19.41 15.02
N ASP A 529 12.09 -19.06 15.84
CA ASP A 529 10.82 -18.45 15.43
C ASP A 529 10.57 -17.10 16.15
N THR A 530 11.53 -16.66 16.96
CA THR A 530 11.40 -15.48 17.81
C THR A 530 12.36 -14.36 17.39
N MET A 531 11.86 -13.12 17.37
CA MET A 531 12.68 -11.91 17.35
C MET A 531 12.87 -11.41 18.79
N GLU A 532 14.10 -11.35 19.27
CA GLU A 532 14.42 -10.74 20.58
C GLU A 532 14.87 -9.28 20.39
N VAL A 533 14.21 -8.33 21.04
CA VAL A 533 14.56 -6.90 20.97
C VAL A 533 14.94 -6.42 22.37
N HIS A 534 16.23 -6.16 22.57
CA HIS A 534 16.83 -5.71 23.81
C HIS A 534 16.95 -4.20 23.79
N PHE A 535 16.10 -3.52 24.56
CA PHE A 535 16.22 -2.08 24.78
C PHE A 535 17.21 -1.82 25.92
N VAL A 536 18.28 -1.08 25.62
CA VAL A 536 19.44 -0.84 26.50
C VAL A 536 19.80 0.66 26.50
N SER A 537 20.64 1.07 27.44
CA SER A 537 21.18 2.43 27.51
C SER A 537 22.30 2.70 26.50
N ASP A 538 22.97 1.66 26.00
CA ASP A 538 24.03 1.76 24.99
C ASP A 538 23.98 0.55 24.05
N ALA A 539 23.81 0.80 22.75
CA ALA A 539 23.69 -0.23 21.74
C ALA A 539 24.93 -1.14 21.62
N GLU A 540 26.08 -0.73 22.17
CA GLU A 540 27.32 -1.53 22.20
C GLU A 540 27.35 -2.60 23.30
N ILE A 541 26.44 -2.56 24.29
CA ILE A 541 26.39 -3.51 25.40
C ILE A 541 26.24 -4.95 24.87
N GLU A 542 27.12 -5.85 25.30
CA GLU A 542 27.02 -7.28 24.99
C GLU A 542 25.84 -7.95 25.70
N VAL A 543 24.87 -8.44 24.92
CA VAL A 543 23.71 -9.20 25.41
C VAL A 543 23.79 -10.69 25.06
N SER A 544 24.91 -11.17 24.53
CA SER A 544 25.10 -12.56 24.06
C SER A 544 24.97 -13.62 25.18
N GLY A 545 25.14 -13.23 26.45
CA GLY A 545 24.90 -14.07 27.63
C GLY A 545 23.49 -13.94 28.23
N LEU A 546 22.64 -13.09 27.64
CA LEU A 546 21.31 -12.71 28.14
C LEU A 546 20.17 -13.15 27.20
N THR A 547 20.47 -13.86 26.10
CA THR A 547 19.44 -14.54 25.30
C THR A 547 18.68 -15.48 26.22
N LEU A 548 17.41 -15.19 26.43
CA LEU A 548 16.59 -15.94 27.35
C LEU A 548 16.21 -17.25 26.66
N GLU A 549 16.94 -18.34 26.91
CA GLU A 549 16.43 -19.70 26.65
C GLU A 549 15.24 -19.97 27.58
N ARG A 550 14.09 -19.35 27.30
CA ARG A 550 12.89 -19.42 28.14
C ARG A 550 11.72 -19.89 27.28
N GLY A 551 11.33 -21.14 27.49
CA GLY A 551 10.17 -21.75 26.85
C GLY A 551 10.52 -22.60 25.62
N PRO A 552 9.52 -22.99 24.81
CA PRO A 552 9.72 -23.83 23.63
C PRO A 552 10.26 -23.06 22.40
N HIS A 553 10.30 -21.73 22.46
CA HIS A 553 10.63 -20.85 21.34
C HIS A 553 12.09 -20.41 21.41
N LYS A 554 12.75 -20.35 20.25
CA LYS A 554 14.17 -19.98 20.15
C LYS A 554 14.33 -18.68 19.38
N ALA A 555 15.27 -17.85 19.81
CA ALA A 555 15.65 -16.65 19.10
C ALA A 555 16.19 -16.98 17.70
N SER A 556 15.53 -16.44 16.67
CA SER A 556 16.02 -16.43 15.29
C SER A 556 16.96 -15.27 15.03
N GLN A 557 16.61 -14.12 15.60
CA GLN A 557 17.29 -12.84 15.44
C GLN A 557 17.26 -12.11 16.78
N VAL A 558 18.34 -11.39 17.06
CA VAL A 558 18.46 -10.52 18.23
C VAL A 558 18.79 -9.12 17.75
N ALA A 559 18.09 -8.11 18.25
CA ALA A 559 18.42 -6.71 18.09
C ALA A 559 18.71 -6.07 19.45
N VAL A 560 19.77 -5.28 19.53
CA VAL A 560 20.12 -4.43 20.66
C VAL A 560 19.85 -3.00 20.26
N VAL A 561 18.98 -2.31 20.99
CA VAL A 561 18.40 -1.02 20.60
C VAL A 561 18.57 -0.02 21.75
N GLU A 562 19.13 1.13 21.41
CA GLU A 562 19.24 2.28 22.29
C GLU A 562 18.27 3.39 21.83
N PRO A 563 17.28 3.76 22.65
CA PRO A 563 16.36 4.84 22.37
C PRO A 563 17.00 6.21 22.66
N LEU A 564 17.44 6.92 21.61
CA LEU A 564 18.16 8.20 21.77
C LEU A 564 17.25 9.37 22.16
N ASP A 565 15.95 9.26 21.86
CA ASP A 565 14.92 10.28 22.13
C ASP A 565 13.86 9.76 23.14
N GLY A 566 14.28 8.88 24.05
CA GLY A 566 13.37 8.20 24.97
C GLY A 566 12.49 7.15 24.27
N TRP A 567 11.44 6.69 24.95
CA TRP A 567 10.66 5.52 24.51
C TRP A 567 9.69 5.78 23.35
N ALA A 568 9.60 7.02 22.85
CA ALA A 568 8.69 7.38 21.79
C ALA A 568 8.88 6.48 20.55
N MET A 569 7.80 5.84 20.09
CA MET A 569 7.77 4.96 18.91
C MET A 569 8.67 3.71 19.00
N ALA A 570 9.12 3.33 20.20
CA ALA A 570 9.87 2.09 20.42
C ALA A 570 9.03 0.85 20.07
N ASP A 571 7.72 0.91 20.28
CA ASP A 571 6.73 -0.09 19.87
C ASP A 571 6.70 -0.30 18.35
N LEU A 572 6.71 0.81 17.59
CA LEU A 572 6.76 0.77 16.13
C LEU A 572 8.08 0.17 15.63
N LEU A 573 9.22 0.54 16.23
CA LEU A 573 10.51 -0.06 15.89
C LEU A 573 10.52 -1.57 16.16
N ALA A 574 10.06 -2.01 17.33
CA ALA A 574 9.97 -3.43 17.68
C ALA A 574 9.09 -4.20 16.68
N LEU A 575 7.97 -3.59 16.27
CA LEU A 575 7.08 -4.15 15.26
C LEU A 575 7.76 -4.28 13.88
N ARG A 576 8.49 -3.25 13.44
CA ARG A 576 9.25 -3.29 12.19
C ARG A 576 10.32 -4.39 12.21
N LEU A 577 11.00 -4.56 13.35
CA LEU A 577 12.04 -5.59 13.55
C LEU A 577 11.48 -7.01 13.47
N VAL A 578 10.40 -7.34 14.19
CA VAL A 578 9.81 -8.70 14.12
C VAL A 578 9.28 -9.03 12.72
N ILE A 579 8.68 -8.04 12.04
CA ILE A 579 8.17 -8.22 10.68
C ILE A 579 9.32 -8.41 9.69
N ALA A 580 10.39 -7.62 9.79
CA ALA A 580 11.59 -7.82 8.99
C ALA A 580 12.19 -9.21 9.22
N ALA A 581 12.17 -9.70 10.47
CA ALA A 581 12.72 -10.99 10.85
C ALA A 581 11.87 -12.17 10.36
N LYS A 582 10.64 -11.92 9.89
CA LYS A 582 9.64 -12.95 9.57
C LYS A 582 9.42 -13.93 10.74
N ALA A 583 9.65 -13.47 11.96
CA ALA A 583 9.48 -14.26 13.17
C ALA A 583 7.99 -14.38 13.53
N GLU A 584 7.59 -15.48 14.16
CA GLU A 584 6.22 -15.67 14.65
C GLU A 584 6.03 -15.00 16.02
N HIS A 585 7.09 -14.95 16.83
CA HIS A 585 7.12 -14.45 18.19
C HIS A 585 7.98 -13.19 18.31
N LEU A 586 7.61 -12.28 19.21
CA LEU A 586 8.38 -11.09 19.57
C LEU A 586 8.64 -11.10 21.07
N LEU A 587 9.90 -11.14 21.48
CA LEU A 587 10.30 -10.97 22.87
C LEU A 587 10.94 -9.59 23.01
N ILE A 588 10.35 -8.73 23.84
CA ILE A 588 10.87 -7.41 24.16
C ILE A 588 11.51 -7.48 25.53
N VAL A 589 12.79 -7.10 25.61
CA VAL A 589 13.58 -7.14 26.83
C VAL A 589 14.01 -5.73 27.17
N ILE A 590 13.58 -5.24 28.32
CA ILE A 590 13.89 -3.90 28.80
C ILE A 590 15.01 -4.03 29.84
N HIS A 591 16.22 -3.63 29.46
CA HIS A 591 17.37 -3.58 30.37
C HIS A 591 17.35 -2.22 31.05
N ARG A 592 17.35 -2.21 32.39
CA ARG A 592 17.51 -1.03 33.26
C ARG A 592 17.01 0.27 32.62
N SER A 593 15.70 0.46 32.61
CA SER A 593 15.07 1.70 32.15
C SER A 593 15.09 2.75 33.25
N ASP A 594 15.42 3.99 32.91
CA ASP A 594 15.21 5.15 33.80
C ASP A 594 13.71 5.44 34.02
N SER A 595 12.81 4.79 33.27
CA SER A 595 11.35 4.92 33.33
C SER A 595 10.66 3.60 32.90
N PRO A 596 10.69 2.55 33.74
CA PRO A 596 10.17 1.22 33.39
C PRO A 596 8.65 1.20 33.20
N ASP A 597 7.91 2.04 33.92
CA ASP A 597 6.45 2.16 33.78
C ASP A 597 6.05 2.70 32.39
N GLU A 598 6.75 3.73 31.90
CA GLU A 598 6.54 4.30 30.56
C GLU A 598 6.82 3.28 29.46
N ALA A 599 7.93 2.54 29.59
CA ALA A 599 8.29 1.48 28.66
C ALA A 599 7.22 0.36 28.67
N GLY A 600 6.72 -0.01 29.84
CA GLY A 600 5.65 -1.00 30.00
C GLY A 600 4.35 -0.60 29.29
N GLU A 601 3.93 0.66 29.43
CA GLU A 601 2.74 1.20 28.73
C GLU A 601 2.92 1.19 27.20
N ILE A 602 4.09 1.59 26.71
CA ILE A 602 4.40 1.66 25.28
C ILE A 602 4.42 0.26 24.66
N PHE A 603 5.09 -0.70 25.29
CA PHE A 603 5.15 -2.05 24.74
C PHE A 603 3.86 -2.85 24.92
N GLY A 604 3.00 -2.45 25.86
CA GLY A 604 1.63 -2.96 25.96
C GLY A 604 0.76 -2.61 24.74
N ALA A 605 1.17 -1.62 23.92
CA ALA A 605 0.46 -1.21 22.70
C ALA A 605 0.93 -1.96 21.44
N VAL A 606 1.97 -2.80 21.52
CA VAL A 606 2.51 -3.52 20.36
C VAL A 606 1.46 -4.50 19.81
N ASP A 607 0.98 -4.26 18.59
CA ASP A 607 -0.01 -5.12 17.91
C ASP A 607 0.64 -6.37 17.29
N TRP A 608 1.29 -7.20 18.11
CA TRP A 608 1.86 -8.48 17.72
C TRP A 608 1.27 -9.64 18.54
N LYS A 609 0.66 -10.64 17.86
CA LYS A 609 -0.19 -11.66 18.50
C LYS A 609 0.55 -12.52 19.52
N ALA A 610 1.86 -12.67 19.35
CA ALA A 610 2.71 -13.47 20.22
C ALA A 610 3.88 -12.64 20.74
N SER A 611 3.58 -11.45 21.29
CA SER A 611 4.55 -10.63 22.00
C SER A 611 4.61 -10.96 23.49
N SER A 612 5.81 -10.90 24.05
CA SER A 612 6.06 -10.89 25.49
C SER A 612 7.02 -9.77 25.85
N VAL A 613 6.85 -9.20 27.04
CA VAL A 613 7.71 -8.13 27.57
C VAL A 613 8.34 -8.62 28.87
N VAL A 614 9.64 -8.44 29.00
CA VAL A 614 10.42 -8.80 30.19
C VAL A 614 11.24 -7.59 30.62
N ALA A 615 11.11 -7.18 31.88
CA ALA A 615 11.98 -6.19 32.49
C ALA A 615 13.10 -6.89 33.26
N MET A 616 14.36 -6.52 33.02
CA MET A 616 15.52 -7.01 33.77
C MET A 616 15.96 -5.96 34.81
N VAL A 617 16.10 -6.39 36.07
CA VAL A 617 16.40 -5.50 37.20
C VAL A 617 17.91 -5.34 37.46
N ASP A 618 18.77 -6.20 36.89
CA ASP A 618 20.23 -6.11 37.11
C ASP A 618 21.06 -6.70 35.95
N GLU A 619 22.10 -5.98 35.49
CA GLU A 619 23.02 -6.41 34.40
C GLU A 619 23.92 -7.59 34.82
N ALA A 620 24.02 -7.88 36.13
CA ALA A 620 24.93 -8.87 36.70
C ALA A 620 24.25 -10.15 37.26
N SER A 621 22.93 -10.27 37.23
CA SER A 621 22.22 -11.41 37.84
C SER A 621 21.14 -12.03 36.94
N ALA A 622 21.57 -12.53 35.78
CA ALA A 622 20.71 -13.10 34.74
C ALA A 622 19.97 -14.43 35.04
N LEU A 623 19.75 -14.83 36.31
CA LEU A 623 19.30 -16.20 36.59
C LEU A 623 17.96 -16.42 37.29
N ASN A 624 17.27 -15.45 37.91
CA ASN A 624 16.01 -15.78 38.58
C ASN A 624 15.06 -14.60 38.81
N GLU A 625 14.32 -14.11 37.81
CA GLU A 625 13.09 -13.32 38.08
C GLU A 625 11.94 -13.62 37.08
N VAL A 626 10.73 -13.54 37.64
CA VAL A 626 9.42 -14.05 37.18
C VAL A 626 8.75 -13.07 36.19
N PRO A 627 7.99 -13.54 35.17
CA PRO A 627 7.33 -12.65 34.22
C PRO A 627 6.22 -11.83 34.88
N VAL A 628 6.15 -10.54 34.53
CA VAL A 628 4.91 -9.76 34.63
C VAL A 628 4.17 -9.94 33.30
N HIS A 629 3.13 -10.77 33.30
CA HIS A 629 2.21 -10.83 32.16
C HIS A 629 1.33 -9.58 32.19
N VAL A 630 1.61 -8.62 31.30
CA VAL A 630 0.64 -7.60 30.92
C VAL A 630 -0.12 -8.18 29.73
N GLY A 631 -1.41 -8.47 29.93
CA GLY A 631 -2.27 -9.17 28.95
C GLY A 631 -3.14 -8.25 28.11
#